data_AF-W0ZDT3-F1
#
_entry.id   AF-W0ZDT3-F1
#
_cell.length_a   1.000
_cell.length_b   1.000
_cell.length_c   1.000
_cell.angle_alpha   90.00
_cell.angle_beta   90.00
_cell.angle_gamma   90.00
#
_symmetry.space_group_name_H-M   'P 1'
#
loop_
_entity.id
_entity.type
_entity.pdbx_description
1 polymer ?
#
loop_
_entity_poly.entity_id
_entity_poly.type
_entity_poly.pdbx_seq_one_letter_code
_entity_poly.pdbx_strand_id
1 'polypeptide(L)'
;MGMMRDGWWGPAKTEAGFSLVEVVIAMLLLMVISLAVLPLMITATQSSVSNREMAKANAYASSTVAALRAQFPDSTTATSCGSVRAVTGEADAETGLTSTITFPGGCPAQYPGTVTVQVSVARTAAPGTPLGTVSTRILVGKA
;
A
#
# COMPACT_ATOMS: atom_id res chain seq x y z
N MET A 1 5.46 84.30 -27.71
CA MET A 1 4.44 83.45 -28.40
C MET A 1 5.09 82.08 -28.60
N GLY A 2 5.01 81.09 -27.70
CA GLY A 2 3.82 80.43 -27.13
C GLY A 2 3.25 79.50 -28.21
N MET A 3 3.10 78.18 -28.11
CA MET A 3 3.10 77.12 -27.07
C MET A 3 3.37 75.78 -27.83
N MET A 4 4.03 74.74 -27.29
CA MET A 4 3.43 73.62 -26.51
C MET A 4 2.12 73.09 -27.15
N ARG A 5 1.85 71.81 -27.45
CA ARG A 5 2.24 70.54 -26.81
C ARG A 5 1.48 69.35 -27.50
N ASP A 6 2.07 68.15 -27.42
CA ASP A 6 1.47 66.81 -27.20
C ASP A 6 0.58 66.07 -28.22
N GLY A 7 0.77 64.75 -28.29
CA GLY A 7 -0.34 63.85 -28.66
C GLY A 7 -0.02 62.40 -29.05
N TRP A 8 0.73 61.66 -28.22
CA TRP A 8 0.90 60.20 -28.30
C TRP A 8 -0.43 59.44 -28.16
N TRP A 9 -0.93 58.74 -29.19
CA TRP A 9 -1.99 57.73 -29.00
C TRP A 9 -1.86 56.59 -30.04
N GLY A 10 -1.33 55.44 -29.60
CA GLY A 10 -1.48 54.17 -30.32
C GLY A 10 -2.93 53.71 -30.36
N PRO A 11 -3.28 52.69 -31.15
CA PRO A 11 -4.65 52.19 -31.24
C PRO A 11 -5.14 51.77 -29.87
N ALA A 12 -6.20 52.43 -29.39
CA ALA A 12 -6.91 52.07 -28.18
C ALA A 12 -7.40 50.64 -28.31
N LYS A 13 -6.76 49.71 -27.57
CA LYS A 13 -7.35 48.39 -27.35
C LYS A 13 -8.68 48.64 -26.64
N THR A 14 -9.77 48.27 -27.29
CA THR A 14 -11.08 48.23 -26.66
C THR A 14 -10.98 47.19 -25.54
N GLU A 15 -10.82 47.66 -24.31
CA GLU A 15 -10.97 46.84 -23.10
C GLU A 15 -12.41 46.31 -23.10
N ALA A 16 -12.61 45.13 -23.69
CA ALA A 16 -13.87 44.41 -23.61
C ALA A 16 -14.03 43.91 -22.18
N GLY A 17 -14.68 44.72 -21.34
CA GLY A 17 -15.00 44.36 -19.96
C GLY A 17 -15.81 43.06 -19.88
N PHE A 18 -15.47 42.21 -18.93
CA PHE A 18 -16.16 40.95 -18.65
C PHE A 18 -17.64 41.22 -18.31
N SER A 19 -18.56 40.55 -18.99
CA SER A 19 -19.99 40.73 -18.72
C SER A 19 -20.37 40.08 -17.38
N LEU A 20 -21.24 40.71 -16.59
CA LEU A 20 -21.78 40.14 -15.35
C LEU A 20 -22.36 38.74 -15.58
N VAL A 21 -23.01 38.55 -16.73
CA VAL A 21 -23.59 37.26 -17.15
C VAL A 21 -22.51 36.19 -17.29
N GLU A 22 -21.33 36.53 -17.79
CA GLU A 22 -20.24 35.60 -18.00
C GLU A 22 -19.66 35.11 -16.67
N VAL A 23 -19.56 35.99 -15.67
CA VAL A 23 -19.16 35.62 -14.29
C VAL A 23 -20.18 34.66 -13.68
N VAL A 24 -21.48 34.93 -13.84
CA VAL A 24 -22.55 34.07 -13.30
C VAL A 24 -22.52 32.69 -13.96
N ILE A 25 -22.34 32.64 -15.29
CA ILE A 25 -22.20 31.37 -16.02
C ILE A 25 -20.94 30.63 -15.58
N ALA A 26 -19.81 31.31 -15.42
CA ALA A 26 -18.56 30.69 -14.96
C ALA A 26 -18.70 30.10 -13.55
N MET A 27 -19.36 30.81 -12.62
CA MET A 27 -19.65 30.29 -11.27
C MET A 27 -20.61 29.10 -11.30
N LEU A 28 -21.64 29.14 -12.15
CA LEU A 28 -22.57 28.02 -12.33
C LEU A 28 -21.85 26.78 -12.88
N LEU A 29 -21.04 26.95 -13.93
CA LEU A 29 -20.25 25.88 -14.51
C LEU A 29 -19.25 25.32 -13.50
N LEU A 30 -18.58 26.18 -12.73
CA LEU A 30 -17.66 25.76 -11.67
C LEU A 30 -18.38 24.93 -10.61
N MET A 31 -19.58 25.34 -10.17
CA MET A 31 -20.37 24.56 -9.21
C MET A 31 -20.72 23.17 -9.76
N VAL A 32 -21.22 23.09 -11.00
CA VAL A 32 -21.58 21.81 -11.64
C VAL A 32 -20.36 20.91 -11.77
N ILE A 33 -19.23 21.43 -12.24
CA ILE A 33 -17.99 20.67 -12.38
C ILE A 33 -17.49 20.22 -11.00
N SER A 34 -17.54 21.07 -9.98
CA SER A 34 -17.10 20.72 -8.63
C SER A 34 -17.90 19.55 -8.05
N LEU A 35 -19.22 19.55 -8.22
CA LEU A 35 -20.07 18.43 -7.81
C LEU A 35 -19.79 17.15 -8.62
N ALA A 36 -19.46 17.28 -9.90
CA ALA A 36 -19.09 16.16 -10.76
C ALA A 36 -17.74 15.51 -10.38
N VAL A 37 -16.79 16.28 -9.84
CA VAL A 37 -15.45 15.79 -9.45
C VAL A 37 -15.44 15.14 -8.07
N LEU A 38 -16.41 15.45 -7.21
CA LEU A 38 -16.52 14.88 -5.85
C LEU A 38 -16.43 13.34 -5.80
N PRO A 39 -17.18 12.56 -6.60
CA PRO A 39 -17.08 11.10 -6.58
C PRO A 39 -15.68 10.60 -6.96
N LEU A 40 -14.99 11.28 -7.89
CA LEU A 40 -13.64 10.92 -8.29
C LEU A 40 -12.65 11.07 -7.13
N MET A 41 -12.79 12.14 -6.33
CA MET A 41 -11.97 12.31 -5.12
C MET A 41 -12.22 11.22 -4.08
N ILE A 42 -13.48 10.81 -3.89
CA ILE A 42 -13.82 9.70 -2.98
C ILE A 42 -13.16 8.40 -3.45
N THR A 43 -13.25 8.07 -4.74
CA THR A 43 -12.61 6.86 -5.29
C THR A 43 -11.09 6.93 -5.17
N ALA A 44 -10.47 8.07 -5.45
CA ALA A 44 -9.02 8.25 -5.37
C ALA A 44 -8.50 8.07 -3.93
N THR A 45 -9.23 8.62 -2.94
CA THR A 45 -8.88 8.49 -1.52
C THR A 45 -9.05 7.05 -1.03
N GLN A 46 -10.16 6.38 -1.37
CA GLN A 46 -10.37 4.98 -1.02
C GLN A 46 -9.31 4.06 -1.62
N SER A 47 -8.94 4.28 -2.89
CA SER A 47 -7.87 3.54 -3.55
C SER A 47 -6.52 3.75 -2.83
N SER A 48 -6.23 4.98 -2.42
CA SER A 48 -5.02 5.29 -1.66
C SER A 48 -4.96 4.58 -0.31
N VAL A 49 -6.09 4.51 0.41
CA VAL A 49 -6.18 3.77 1.68
C VAL A 49 -5.96 2.28 1.44
N SER A 50 -6.63 1.69 0.46
CA SER A 50 -6.47 0.26 0.11
C SER A 50 -5.02 -0.08 -0.23
N ASN A 51 -4.36 0.75 -1.03
CA ASN A 51 -2.95 0.54 -1.41
C ASN A 51 -2.01 0.64 -0.20
N ARG A 52 -2.25 1.58 0.73
CA ARG A 52 -1.46 1.68 1.97
C ARG A 52 -1.62 0.44 2.84
N GLU A 53 -2.83 -0.09 2.97
CA GLU A 53 -3.10 -1.29 3.75
C GLU A 53 -2.42 -2.53 3.13
N MET A 54 -2.45 -2.66 1.81
CA MET A 54 -1.72 -3.74 1.11
C MET A 54 -0.20 -3.61 1.29
N ALA A 55 0.35 -2.39 1.24
CA ALA A 55 1.77 -2.16 1.49
C ALA A 55 2.18 -2.55 2.93
N LYS A 56 1.37 -2.20 3.94
CA LYS A 56 1.58 -2.62 5.33
C LYS A 56 1.54 -4.15 5.47
N ALA A 57 0.54 -4.80 4.87
CA ALA A 57 0.42 -6.26 4.91
C ALA A 57 1.64 -6.96 4.30
N ASN A 58 2.16 -6.43 3.19
CA ASN A 58 3.36 -6.98 2.56
C ASN A 58 4.64 -6.73 3.37
N ALA A 59 4.78 -5.53 3.97
CA ALA A 59 5.89 -5.23 4.87
C ALA A 59 5.90 -6.15 6.09
N TYR A 60 4.72 -6.39 6.68
CA TYR A 60 4.55 -7.31 7.80
C TYR A 60 4.83 -8.77 7.39
N ALA A 61 4.31 -9.25 6.25
CA ALA A 61 4.63 -10.59 5.76
C ALA A 61 6.15 -10.77 5.55
N SER A 62 6.82 -9.75 5.02
CA SER A 62 8.26 -9.77 4.78
C SER A 62 9.05 -9.79 6.09
N SER A 63 8.63 -9.03 7.11
CA SER A 63 9.28 -9.04 8.42
C SER A 63 9.09 -10.37 9.14
N THR A 64 7.90 -10.98 9.06
CA THR A 64 7.66 -12.33 9.61
C THR A 64 8.56 -13.37 8.95
N VAL A 65 8.72 -13.34 7.62
CA VAL A 65 9.63 -14.26 6.91
C VAL A 65 11.08 -14.01 7.29
N ALA A 66 11.50 -12.75 7.45
CA ALA A 66 12.85 -12.41 7.91
C ALA A 66 13.11 -12.92 9.33
N ALA A 67 12.15 -12.76 10.24
CA ALA A 67 12.22 -13.27 11.61
C ALA A 67 12.34 -14.80 11.63
N LEU A 68 11.55 -15.51 10.80
CA LEU A 68 11.67 -16.96 10.64
C LEU A 68 13.07 -17.38 10.18
N ARG A 69 13.64 -16.70 9.19
CA ARG A 69 15.00 -16.99 8.71
C ARG A 69 16.09 -16.66 9.72
N ALA A 70 15.88 -15.63 10.54
CA ALA A 70 16.79 -15.30 11.63
C ALA A 70 16.74 -16.35 12.75
N GLN A 71 15.55 -16.88 13.03
CA GLN A 71 15.36 -17.95 14.01
C GLN A 71 15.91 -19.30 13.54
N PHE A 72 15.81 -19.59 12.23
CA PHE A 72 16.29 -20.83 11.61
C PHE A 72 17.29 -20.52 10.49
N PRO A 73 18.54 -20.18 10.82
CA PRO A 73 19.54 -19.87 9.82
C PRO A 73 19.94 -21.13 9.03
N ASP A 74 20.02 -20.99 7.70
CA ASP A 74 20.41 -22.08 6.78
C ASP A 74 21.89 -22.50 6.93
N SER A 75 22.67 -21.79 7.75
CA SER A 75 24.08 -22.12 8.05
C SER A 75 24.24 -23.33 8.98
N THR A 76 23.15 -23.86 9.54
CA THR A 76 23.20 -24.99 10.48
C THR A 76 22.20 -26.07 10.10
N THR A 77 22.55 -27.33 10.35
CA THR A 77 21.62 -28.47 10.30
C THR A 77 21.07 -28.84 11.67
N ALA A 78 21.27 -27.98 12.68
CA ALA A 78 20.75 -28.21 14.04
C ALA A 78 19.23 -27.94 14.14
N THR A 79 18.67 -27.21 13.18
CA THR A 79 17.23 -26.99 13.07
C THR A 79 16.50 -28.31 12.80
N SER A 80 15.65 -28.74 13.73
CA SER A 80 14.79 -29.90 13.52
C SER A 80 13.49 -29.50 12.81
N CYS A 81 12.90 -30.42 12.05
CA CYS A 81 11.59 -30.15 11.45
C CYS A 81 10.50 -29.91 12.51
N GLY A 82 10.61 -30.55 13.68
CA GLY A 82 9.68 -30.35 14.79
C GLY A 82 9.71 -28.93 15.36
N SER A 83 10.90 -28.34 15.51
CA SER A 83 11.02 -26.95 16.01
C SER A 83 10.45 -25.94 15.02
N VAL A 84 10.63 -26.17 13.72
CA VAL A 84 10.03 -25.34 12.68
C VAL A 84 8.50 -25.44 12.71
N ARG A 85 7.92 -26.64 12.88
CA ARG A 85 6.46 -26.83 12.94
C ARG A 85 5.81 -26.28 14.21
N ALA A 86 6.59 -26.09 15.27
CA ALA A 86 6.10 -25.51 16.52
C ALA A 86 5.91 -23.99 16.43
N VAL A 87 6.43 -23.34 15.39
CA VAL A 87 6.32 -21.90 15.23
C VAL A 87 4.89 -21.53 14.85
N THR A 88 4.35 -20.59 15.61
CA THR A 88 3.04 -20.00 15.36
C THR A 88 3.20 -18.57 14.88
N GLY A 89 2.23 -18.10 14.10
CA GLY A 89 2.16 -16.68 13.81
C GLY A 89 1.75 -15.88 15.04
N GLU A 90 2.02 -14.58 14.99
CA GLU A 90 1.70 -13.63 16.04
C GLU A 90 0.79 -12.54 15.50
N ALA A 91 0.08 -11.87 16.41
CA ALA A 91 -0.68 -10.67 16.11
C ALA A 91 0.16 -9.44 16.42
N ASP A 92 0.19 -8.50 15.50
CA ASP A 92 0.78 -7.19 15.69
C ASP A 92 -0.31 -6.19 16.12
N ALA A 93 -0.20 -5.73 17.36
CA ALA A 93 -1.14 -4.78 17.95
C ALA A 93 -1.07 -3.39 17.30
N GLU A 94 0.07 -3.01 16.72
CA GLU A 94 0.25 -1.69 16.10
C GLU A 94 -0.41 -1.63 14.72
N THR A 95 -0.24 -2.68 13.91
CA THR A 95 -0.82 -2.74 12.56
C THR A 95 -2.20 -3.38 12.51
N GLY A 96 -2.62 -4.10 13.55
CA GLY A 96 -3.87 -4.88 13.57
C GLY A 96 -3.83 -6.09 12.62
N LEU A 97 -2.63 -6.53 12.25
CA LEU A 97 -2.40 -7.68 11.39
C LEU A 97 -2.07 -8.92 12.22
N THR A 98 -2.37 -10.10 11.69
CA THR A 98 -1.98 -11.37 12.27
C THR A 98 -1.38 -12.25 11.19
N SER A 99 -0.34 -12.99 11.56
CA SER A 99 0.25 -14.01 10.71
C SER A 99 -0.31 -15.38 11.10
N THR A 100 -0.49 -16.25 10.10
CA THR A 100 -0.75 -17.67 10.30
C THR A 100 0.31 -18.42 9.52
N ILE A 101 0.99 -19.34 10.20
CA ILE A 101 2.12 -20.08 9.64
C ILE A 101 1.66 -21.52 9.42
N THR A 102 1.76 -21.98 8.18
CA THR A 102 1.38 -23.33 7.78
C THR A 102 2.54 -24.03 7.08
N PHE A 103 2.49 -25.36 7.13
CA PHE A 103 3.51 -26.24 6.57
C PHE A 103 2.80 -27.18 5.60
N PRO A 104 2.54 -26.74 4.35
CA PRO A 104 1.80 -27.53 3.37
C PRO A 104 2.59 -28.78 2.93
N GLY A 105 3.91 -28.79 3.13
CA GLY A 105 4.77 -29.96 2.99
C GLY A 105 5.09 -30.59 4.34
N GLY A 106 5.20 -31.93 4.37
CA GLY A 106 5.74 -32.65 5.52
C GLY A 106 7.26 -32.47 5.67
N CYS A 107 7.80 -33.04 6.74
CA CYS A 107 9.25 -33.14 6.94
C CYS A 107 9.88 -34.05 5.87
N PRO A 108 11.10 -33.76 5.41
CA PRO A 108 11.78 -34.62 4.45
C PRO A 108 12.10 -35.99 5.06
N ALA A 109 12.05 -37.04 4.23
CA ALA A 109 12.39 -38.40 4.65
C ALA A 109 13.90 -38.64 4.76
N GLN A 110 14.70 -37.82 4.07
CA GLN A 110 16.16 -37.83 4.07
C GLN A 110 16.67 -36.49 4.59
N TYR A 111 17.73 -36.52 5.39
CA TYR A 111 18.32 -35.33 6.01
C TYR A 111 19.79 -35.18 5.61
N PRO A 112 20.28 -33.94 5.42
CA PRO A 112 19.55 -32.67 5.50
C PRO A 112 18.58 -32.46 4.33
N GLY A 113 17.51 -31.70 4.56
CA GLY A 113 16.51 -31.37 3.54
C GLY A 113 15.83 -30.04 3.83
N THR A 114 14.92 -29.59 2.97
CA THR A 114 14.21 -28.30 3.15
C THR A 114 12.72 -28.49 3.36
N VAL A 115 12.14 -27.75 4.29
CA VAL A 115 10.69 -27.65 4.48
C VAL A 115 10.17 -26.34 3.90
N THR A 116 8.99 -26.37 3.28
CA THR A 116 8.31 -25.15 2.82
C THR A 116 7.41 -24.62 3.93
N VAL A 117 7.62 -23.37 4.29
CA VAL A 117 6.85 -22.63 5.29
C VAL A 117 6.05 -21.57 4.57
N GLN A 118 4.75 -21.53 4.81
CA GLN A 118 3.83 -20.57 4.23
C GLN A 118 3.32 -19.65 5.33
N VAL A 119 3.45 -18.35 5.12
CA VAL A 119 3.00 -17.29 6.02
C VAL A 119 1.85 -16.57 5.35
N SER A 120 0.64 -16.70 5.88
CA SER A 120 -0.52 -15.93 5.46
C SER A 120 -0.78 -14.78 6.42
N VAL A 121 -0.99 -13.59 5.90
CA VAL A 121 -1.29 -12.39 6.71
C VAL A 121 -2.75 -12.03 6.55
N ALA A 122 -3.44 -11.80 7.65
CA ALA A 122 -4.83 -11.37 7.69
C ALA A 122 -5.01 -10.24 8.72
N ARG A 123 -6.18 -9.60 8.74
CA ARG A 123 -6.54 -8.70 9.84
C ARG A 123 -6.91 -9.51 11.08
N THR A 124 -6.54 -9.03 12.25
CA THR A 124 -6.94 -9.66 13.53
C THR A 124 -8.47 -9.76 13.67
N ALA A 125 -9.21 -8.76 13.16
CA ALA A 125 -10.67 -8.77 13.14
C ALA A 125 -11.29 -9.74 12.12
N ALA A 126 -10.50 -10.26 11.15
CA ALA A 126 -10.97 -11.16 10.10
C ALA A 126 -9.86 -12.17 9.69
N PRO A 127 -9.47 -13.09 10.58
CA PRO A 127 -8.30 -13.95 10.38
C PRO A 127 -8.48 -14.99 9.25
N GLY A 128 -9.72 -15.30 8.87
CA GLY A 128 -10.02 -16.28 7.81
C GLY A 128 -9.89 -15.76 6.38
N THR A 129 -9.64 -14.47 6.17
CA THR A 129 -9.48 -13.85 4.85
C THR A 129 -8.06 -13.31 4.69
N PRO A 130 -7.12 -14.10 4.13
CA PRO A 130 -5.75 -13.64 3.98
C PRO A 130 -5.67 -12.48 2.98
N LEU A 131 -5.01 -11.40 3.39
CA LEU A 131 -4.67 -10.27 2.53
C LEU A 131 -3.51 -10.60 1.59
N GLY A 132 -2.63 -11.49 2.03
CA GLY A 132 -1.47 -11.93 1.28
C GLY A 132 -0.89 -13.22 1.84
N THR A 133 -0.12 -13.92 1.04
CA THR A 133 0.57 -15.14 1.44
C THR A 133 1.96 -15.18 0.82
N VAL A 134 2.96 -15.46 1.65
CA VAL A 134 4.36 -15.54 1.25
C VAL A 134 4.91 -16.89 1.70
N SER A 135 5.76 -17.50 0.87
CA SER A 135 6.37 -18.78 1.18
C SER A 135 7.89 -18.65 1.27
N THR A 136 8.50 -19.36 2.21
CA THR A 136 9.95 -19.51 2.32
C THR A 136 10.31 -20.98 2.49
N ARG A 137 11.57 -21.32 2.20
CA ARG A 137 12.16 -22.61 2.53
C ARG A 137 13.10 -22.45 3.72
N ILE A 138 13.17 -23.47 4.57
CA ILE A 138 14.07 -23.56 5.73
C ILE A 138 14.81 -24.89 5.66
N LEU A 139 16.14 -24.86 5.82
CA LEU A 139 16.96 -26.05 5.94
C LEU A 139 16.71 -26.74 7.30
N VAL A 140 16.46 -28.06 7.27
CA VAL A 140 16.26 -28.90 8.45
C VAL A 140 17.20 -30.10 8.44
N GLY A 141 17.73 -30.45 9.61
CA GLY A 141 18.53 -31.65 9.83
C GLY A 141 17.78 -32.75 10.60
N LYS A 142 18.46 -33.88 10.79
CA LYS A 142 17.94 -35.00 11.56
C LYS A 142 17.91 -34.58 13.04
N ALA A 143 16.71 -34.54 13.60
CA ALA A 143 16.46 -34.18 15.00
C ALA A 143 17.21 -35.10 15.97
#